data_AF-A0A833FVG7-F1
#
_entry.id   AF-A0A833FVG7-F1
#
_cell.length_a   1.000
_cell.length_b   1.000
_cell.length_c   1.000
_cell.angle_alpha   90.00
_cell.angle_beta   90.00
_cell.angle_gamma   90.00
#
_symmetry.space_group_name_H-M   'P 1'
#
loop_
_entity.id
_entity.type
_entity.pdbx_description
1 polymer ?
#
loop_
_entity_poly.entity_id
_entity_poly.type
_entity_poly.pdbx_seq_one_letter_code
_entity_poly.pdbx_strand_id
1 'polypeptide(L)'
;NGLLEKIDYSKIDAGRLKAIPKVLHHEYGLGHLIYGFNIVYNTKTFPAGKHPQSWADVWDGNKFKGGRSFPFRGGISPQLEVAIIADGVPVDKVYPLDIERAWKAYDRVRPLVTKWYANHAEAIQLLSKGEIDICCTIGPRGIVAKKEGAPVDVEYAGGKLAPDNWAIVKGTKNLEAVHKFLSFAIDGKIQAELAKRIPYGPSSQDAFKHLSAAEAKDLNTSPDNLKKQFWNDIAWWGAVGPDGKTNAEAQTERYAKWMVQKG
;
A
#
# COMPACT_ATOMS: atom_id res chain seq x y z
N ASN A 1 13.03 11.45 16.64
CA ASN A 1 12.67 11.90 18.01
C ASN A 1 13.19 10.97 19.12
N GLY A 2 14.16 10.07 18.86
CA GLY A 2 14.84 9.31 19.91
C GLY A 2 14.00 8.26 20.66
N LEU A 3 12.85 7.83 20.10
CA LEU A 3 11.90 6.92 20.76
C LEU A 3 12.17 5.43 20.51
N LEU A 4 13.02 5.10 19.53
CA LEU A 4 13.26 3.73 19.06
C LEU A 4 14.74 3.35 19.21
N GLU A 5 15.01 2.08 19.54
CA GLU A 5 16.34 1.49 19.39
C GLU A 5 16.61 1.14 17.92
N LYS A 6 17.87 1.21 17.52
CA LYS A 6 18.31 0.65 16.24
C LYS A 6 18.19 -0.87 16.29
N ILE A 7 17.76 -1.47 15.18
CA ILE A 7 17.72 -2.93 15.05
C ILE A 7 19.15 -3.44 14.80
N ASP A 8 19.65 -4.29 15.70
CA ASP A 8 20.90 -5.01 15.47
C ASP A 8 20.62 -6.28 14.65
N TYR A 9 20.67 -6.12 13.32
CA TYR A 9 20.44 -7.22 12.38
C TYR A 9 21.43 -8.39 12.55
N SER A 10 22.59 -8.18 13.18
CA SER A 10 23.53 -9.28 13.47
C SER A 10 23.01 -10.26 14.53
N LYS A 11 21.98 -9.87 15.29
CA LYS A 11 21.33 -10.69 16.32
C LYS A 11 20.09 -11.42 15.81
N ILE A 12 19.73 -11.22 14.54
CA ILE A 12 18.60 -11.87 13.88
C ILE A 12 19.15 -12.97 12.98
N ASP A 13 18.40 -14.08 12.85
CA ASP A 13 18.81 -15.21 12.01
C ASP A 13 19.16 -14.79 10.57
N ALA A 14 20.43 -14.98 10.20
CA ALA A 14 20.96 -14.53 8.91
C ALA A 14 20.39 -15.30 7.72
N GLY A 15 19.99 -16.56 7.91
CA GLY A 15 19.35 -17.36 6.87
C GLY A 15 17.98 -16.79 6.52
N ARG A 16 17.16 -16.50 7.53
CA ARG A 16 15.84 -15.89 7.36
C ARG A 16 15.93 -14.47 6.82
N LEU A 17 16.89 -13.66 7.29
CA LEU A 17 17.09 -12.30 6.78
C LEU A 17 17.41 -12.23 5.28
N LYS A 18 18.11 -13.24 4.72
CA LYS A 18 18.40 -13.29 3.28
C LYS A 18 17.14 -13.38 2.41
N ALA A 19 16.06 -13.96 2.95
CA ALA A 19 14.77 -14.07 2.27
C ALA A 19 13.91 -12.79 2.37
N ILE A 20 14.35 -11.80 3.15
CA ILE A 20 13.65 -10.52 3.33
C ILE A 20 14.21 -9.48 2.35
N PRO A 21 13.40 -8.93 1.43
CA PRO A 21 13.83 -7.87 0.51
C PRO A 21 14.44 -6.68 1.25
N LYS A 22 15.53 -6.12 0.73
CA LYS A 22 16.28 -5.04 1.38
C LYS A 22 15.46 -3.78 1.65
N VAL A 23 14.45 -3.48 0.83
CA VAL A 23 13.51 -2.35 1.04
C VAL A 23 12.73 -2.44 2.36
N LEU A 24 12.64 -3.64 2.95
CA LEU A 24 11.98 -3.85 4.25
C LEU A 24 12.92 -3.72 5.46
N HIS A 25 14.21 -3.47 5.21
CA HIS A 25 15.22 -3.28 6.25
C HIS A 25 15.36 -1.78 6.48
N HIS A 26 14.92 -1.32 7.64
CA HIS A 26 15.14 0.04 8.10
C HIS A 26 15.96 0.04 9.39
N GLU A 27 16.68 1.12 9.66
CA GLU A 27 17.54 1.24 10.84
C GLU A 27 16.75 1.05 12.14
N TYR A 28 15.49 1.51 12.15
CA TYR A 28 14.58 1.48 13.31
C TYR A 28 13.37 0.57 13.12
N GLY A 29 13.31 -0.19 12.02
CA GLY A 29 12.13 -0.96 11.67
C GLY A 29 12.42 -2.14 10.77
N LEU A 30 11.68 -3.24 10.96
CA LEU A 30 11.72 -4.41 10.08
C LEU A 30 10.32 -4.69 9.56
N GLY A 31 10.14 -4.59 8.24
CA GLY A 31 8.87 -4.86 7.59
C GLY A 31 8.46 -6.32 7.76
N HIS A 32 7.22 -6.55 8.22
CA HIS A 32 6.74 -7.90 8.54
C HIS A 32 5.43 -8.28 7.86
N LEU A 33 4.60 -7.29 7.53
CA LEU A 33 3.31 -7.47 6.89
C LEU A 33 3.18 -6.37 5.85
N ILE A 34 2.93 -6.74 4.59
CA ILE A 34 2.97 -5.81 3.48
C ILE A 34 1.57 -5.69 2.91
N TYR A 35 1.08 -4.47 2.88
CA TYR A 35 -0.16 -4.12 2.20
C TYR A 35 0.13 -3.34 0.93
N GLY A 36 -0.87 -3.25 0.06
CA GLY A 36 -0.84 -2.45 -1.15
C GLY A 36 -2.05 -1.54 -1.19
N PHE A 37 -1.83 -0.26 -1.51
CA PHE A 37 -2.90 0.56 -2.07
C PHE A 37 -3.03 0.22 -3.55
N ASN A 38 -4.15 -0.40 -3.90
CA ASN A 38 -4.41 -0.97 -5.22
C ASN A 38 -5.68 -0.39 -5.81
N ILE A 39 -5.92 -0.69 -7.09
CA ILE A 39 -7.20 -0.44 -7.74
C ILE A 39 -8.15 -1.56 -7.29
N VAL A 40 -9.20 -1.20 -6.55
CA VAL A 40 -10.28 -2.12 -6.19
C VAL A 40 -11.54 -1.66 -6.90
N TYR A 41 -12.21 -2.57 -7.61
CA TYR A 41 -13.32 -2.21 -8.49
C TYR A 41 -14.54 -3.11 -8.28
N ASN A 42 -15.72 -2.57 -8.62
CA ASN A 42 -16.97 -3.31 -8.58
C ASN A 42 -17.11 -4.17 -9.85
N THR A 43 -17.23 -5.49 -9.66
CA THR A 43 -17.31 -6.49 -10.74
C THR A 43 -18.68 -6.55 -11.44
N LYS A 44 -19.74 -5.98 -10.84
CA LYS A 44 -21.03 -5.78 -11.53
C LYS A 44 -20.94 -4.65 -12.55
N THR A 45 -20.18 -3.59 -12.24
CA THR A 45 -19.92 -2.49 -13.16
C THR A 45 -18.88 -2.89 -14.20
N PHE A 46 -17.78 -3.50 -13.77
CA PHE A 46 -16.68 -3.94 -14.62
C PHE A 46 -16.48 -5.45 -14.54
N PRO A 47 -17.11 -6.23 -15.43
CA PRO A 47 -16.89 -7.67 -15.48
C PRO A 47 -15.44 -7.99 -15.88
N ALA A 48 -15.04 -9.24 -15.66
CA ALA A 48 -13.68 -9.72 -15.90
C ALA A 48 -13.14 -9.28 -17.28
N GLY A 49 -11.96 -8.67 -17.29
CA GLY A 49 -11.29 -8.19 -18.49
C GLY A 49 -11.80 -6.85 -19.04
N LYS A 50 -12.80 -6.24 -18.39
CA LYS A 50 -13.33 -4.90 -18.76
C LYS A 50 -13.10 -3.85 -17.67
N HIS A 51 -12.26 -4.16 -16.68
CA HIS A 51 -11.91 -3.26 -15.57
C HIS A 51 -10.73 -2.35 -15.91
N PRO A 52 -10.51 -1.24 -15.16
CA PRO A 52 -9.31 -0.42 -15.30
C PRO A 52 -8.06 -1.23 -15.02
N GLN A 53 -7.09 -1.24 -15.95
CA GLN A 53 -5.84 -2.02 -15.82
C GLN A 53 -4.64 -1.15 -15.46
N SER A 54 -4.86 0.15 -15.26
CA SER A 54 -3.82 1.13 -14.96
C SER A 54 -4.41 2.33 -14.22
N TRP A 55 -3.58 3.13 -13.56
CA TRP A 55 -4.06 4.38 -12.96
C TRP A 55 -4.48 5.41 -14.02
N ALA A 56 -3.92 5.36 -15.24
CA ALA A 56 -4.37 6.18 -16.35
C ALA A 56 -5.84 5.86 -16.72
N ASP A 57 -6.20 4.57 -16.75
CA ASP A 57 -7.59 4.13 -16.94
C ASP A 57 -8.52 4.62 -15.81
N VAL A 58 -8.03 4.62 -14.56
CA VAL A 58 -8.81 5.16 -13.42
C VAL A 58 -9.08 6.66 -13.61
N TRP A 59 -8.15 7.42 -14.20
CA TRP A 59 -8.31 8.83 -14.52
C TRP A 59 -9.14 9.09 -15.79
N ASP A 60 -9.39 8.09 -16.62
CA ASP A 60 -10.21 8.22 -17.83
C ASP A 60 -11.70 7.97 -17.53
N GLY A 61 -12.41 9.04 -17.14
CA GLY A 61 -13.86 9.02 -16.93
C GLY A 61 -14.70 8.84 -18.20
N ASN A 62 -14.09 8.89 -19.39
CA ASN A 62 -14.79 8.62 -20.65
C ASN A 62 -14.78 7.14 -20.97
N LYS A 63 -13.62 6.49 -20.84
CA LYS A 63 -13.45 5.06 -21.09
C LYS A 63 -14.03 4.21 -19.96
N PHE A 64 -13.79 4.58 -18.71
CA PHE A 64 -14.31 3.88 -17.54
C PHE A 64 -15.31 4.78 -16.84
N LYS A 65 -16.60 4.56 -17.09
CA LYS A 65 -17.68 5.29 -16.42
C LYS A 65 -17.84 4.79 -14.98
N GLY A 66 -18.29 5.65 -14.08
CA GLY A 66 -18.54 5.30 -12.68
C GLY A 66 -17.83 6.20 -11.67
N GLY A 67 -18.27 6.14 -10.43
CA GLY A 67 -17.74 6.92 -9.33
C GLY A 67 -16.36 6.43 -8.88
N ARG A 68 -15.43 7.35 -8.63
CA ARG A 68 -14.15 7.05 -7.98
C ARG A 68 -14.22 7.32 -6.48
N SER A 69 -13.34 6.66 -5.73
CA SER A 69 -13.08 6.99 -4.34
C SER A 69 -11.62 6.84 -3.95
N PHE A 70 -11.15 7.78 -3.13
CA PHE A 70 -9.78 7.86 -2.62
C PHE A 70 -9.83 8.20 -1.12
N PRO A 71 -8.76 7.92 -0.36
CA PRO A 71 -8.77 8.13 1.09
C PRO A 71 -8.82 9.63 1.45
N PHE A 72 -9.82 10.02 2.24
CA PHE A 72 -9.99 11.37 2.78
C PHE A 72 -8.83 11.77 3.72
N ARG A 73 -8.31 10.83 4.51
CA ARG A 73 -7.24 11.04 5.48
C ARG A 73 -6.52 9.74 5.80
N GLY A 74 -5.31 9.85 6.35
CA GLY A 74 -4.48 8.72 6.77
C GLY A 74 -3.00 8.99 6.50
N GLY A 75 -2.10 8.26 7.18
CA GLY A 75 -0.65 8.51 7.14
C GLY A 75 0.03 8.33 5.78
N ILE A 76 -0.72 7.99 4.72
CA ILE A 76 -0.23 7.80 3.35
C ILE A 76 -1.17 8.48 2.32
N SER A 77 -2.12 9.30 2.79
CA SER A 77 -2.91 10.19 1.93
C SER A 77 -2.06 11.41 1.51
N PRO A 78 -2.27 11.96 0.30
CA PRO A 78 -3.33 11.63 -0.65
C PRO A 78 -2.89 10.69 -1.78
N GLN A 79 -2.03 9.69 -1.55
CA GLN A 79 -1.64 8.75 -2.62
C GLN A 79 -1.08 9.46 -3.88
N LEU A 80 -0.30 10.54 -3.71
CA LEU A 80 0.21 11.37 -4.81
C LEU A 80 0.99 10.58 -5.88
N GLU A 81 1.60 9.48 -5.48
CA GLU A 81 2.32 8.59 -6.37
C GLU A 81 1.43 7.96 -7.43
N VAL A 82 0.21 7.54 -7.07
CA VAL A 82 -0.71 6.94 -8.05
C VAL A 82 -1.19 7.98 -9.07
N ALA A 83 -1.24 9.26 -8.67
CA ALA A 83 -1.62 10.36 -9.53
C ALA A 83 -0.55 10.68 -10.58
N ILE A 84 0.74 10.68 -10.23
CA ILE A 84 1.80 10.84 -11.24
C ILE A 84 1.92 9.64 -12.16
N ILE A 85 1.62 8.42 -11.67
CA ILE A 85 1.54 7.23 -12.52
C ILE A 85 0.37 7.35 -13.49
N ALA A 86 -0.79 7.85 -13.06
CA ALA A 86 -1.90 8.16 -13.94
C ALA A 86 -1.53 9.21 -15.00
N ASP A 87 -0.62 10.14 -14.66
CA ASP A 87 -0.05 11.14 -15.56
C ASP A 87 1.12 10.62 -16.42
N GLY A 88 1.37 9.30 -16.42
CA GLY A 88 2.33 8.65 -17.32
C GLY A 88 3.75 8.48 -16.77
N VAL A 89 4.00 8.77 -15.49
CA VAL A 89 5.30 8.45 -14.89
C VAL A 89 5.43 6.93 -14.69
N PRO A 90 6.51 6.29 -15.17
CA PRO A 90 6.76 4.87 -14.93
C PRO A 90 6.87 4.53 -13.43
N VAL A 91 6.40 3.35 -13.04
CA VAL A 91 6.37 2.89 -11.63
C VAL A 91 7.75 2.87 -10.97
N ASP A 92 8.83 2.68 -11.74
CA ASP A 92 10.22 2.66 -11.29
C ASP A 92 10.87 4.06 -11.24
N LYS A 93 10.12 5.11 -11.60
CA LYS A 93 10.56 6.52 -11.64
C LYS A 93 9.70 7.45 -10.79
N VAL A 94 8.89 6.89 -9.88
CA VAL A 94 7.99 7.65 -9.00
C VAL A 94 8.76 8.58 -8.05
N TYR A 95 9.93 8.16 -7.56
CA TYR A 95 10.75 8.94 -6.62
C TYR A 95 12.07 9.41 -7.25
N PRO A 96 12.56 10.62 -6.91
CA PRO A 96 11.91 11.62 -6.06
C PRO A 96 10.61 12.15 -6.69
N LEU A 97 9.60 12.39 -5.85
CA LEU A 97 8.24 12.67 -6.33
C LEU A 97 8.13 14.10 -6.86
N ASP A 98 7.67 14.25 -8.11
CA ASP A 98 7.27 15.56 -8.66
C ASP A 98 5.92 15.98 -8.07
N ILE A 99 5.99 16.76 -7.00
CA ILE A 99 4.82 17.15 -6.20
C ILE A 99 3.86 18.02 -7.00
N GLU A 100 4.34 18.97 -7.80
CA GLU A 100 3.45 19.85 -8.56
C GLU A 100 2.75 19.11 -9.68
N ARG A 101 3.44 18.19 -10.35
CA ARG A 101 2.83 17.28 -11.31
C ARG A 101 1.78 16.38 -10.65
N ALA A 102 2.07 15.86 -9.46
CA ALA A 102 1.14 15.02 -8.71
C ALA A 102 -0.15 15.75 -8.36
N TRP A 103 -0.05 16.99 -7.86
CA TRP A 103 -1.22 17.80 -7.52
C TRP A 103 -2.06 18.19 -8.73
N LYS A 104 -1.41 18.55 -9.85
CA LYS A 104 -2.12 18.78 -11.12
C LYS A 104 -2.88 17.53 -11.58
N ALA A 105 -2.30 16.35 -11.41
CA ALA A 105 -3.00 15.10 -11.70
C ALA A 105 -4.17 14.86 -10.73
N TYR A 106 -4.00 15.18 -9.45
CA TYR A 106 -5.06 15.10 -8.44
C TYR A 106 -6.24 16.04 -8.73
N ASP A 107 -5.98 17.25 -9.22
CA ASP A 107 -7.02 18.19 -9.66
C ASP A 107 -7.90 17.58 -10.76
N ARG A 108 -7.30 16.85 -11.70
CA ARG A 108 -8.04 16.22 -12.80
C ARG A 108 -8.91 15.04 -12.38
N VAL A 109 -8.57 14.31 -11.31
CA VAL A 109 -9.43 13.21 -10.84
C VAL A 109 -10.57 13.69 -9.97
N ARG A 110 -10.41 14.84 -9.30
CA ARG A 110 -11.42 15.42 -8.41
C ARG A 110 -12.87 15.36 -8.95
N PRO A 111 -13.18 15.79 -10.18
CA PRO A 111 -14.55 15.73 -10.71
C PRO A 111 -15.08 14.30 -10.91
N LEU A 112 -14.22 13.29 -10.94
CA LEU A 112 -14.60 11.87 -11.05
C LEU A 112 -14.86 11.24 -9.67
N VAL A 113 -14.45 11.90 -8.58
CA VAL A 113 -14.56 11.35 -7.22
C VAL A 113 -15.94 11.64 -6.64
N THR A 114 -16.72 10.57 -6.46
CA THR A 114 -18.04 10.63 -5.80
C THR A 114 -17.89 10.85 -4.31
N LYS A 115 -16.91 10.19 -3.69
CA LYS A 115 -16.67 10.29 -2.25
C LYS A 115 -15.20 10.06 -1.91
N TRP A 116 -14.70 10.86 -0.98
CA TRP A 116 -13.43 10.62 -0.32
C TRP A 116 -13.72 9.81 0.95
N TYR A 117 -13.33 8.53 0.99
CA TYR A 117 -13.71 7.64 2.10
C TYR A 117 -12.91 7.96 3.37
N ALA A 118 -13.54 7.83 4.54
CA ALA A 118 -12.94 8.11 5.84
C ALA A 118 -12.11 6.95 6.39
N ASN A 119 -12.43 5.70 6.02
CA ASN A 119 -11.64 4.51 6.35
C ASN A 119 -11.83 3.36 5.34
N HIS A 120 -10.95 2.36 5.37
CA HIS A 120 -10.97 1.26 4.38
C HIS A 120 -12.22 0.38 4.43
N ALA A 121 -12.89 0.26 5.58
CA ALA A 121 -14.13 -0.52 5.67
C ALA A 121 -15.27 0.19 4.92
N GLU A 122 -15.37 1.51 5.06
CA GLU A 122 -16.29 2.33 4.27
C GLU A 122 -16.01 2.20 2.77
N ALA A 123 -14.75 2.24 2.35
CA ALA A 123 -14.38 2.06 0.94
C ALA A 123 -14.95 0.75 0.34
N ILE A 124 -14.82 -0.37 1.07
CA ILE A 124 -15.35 -1.67 0.65
C ILE A 124 -16.89 -1.67 0.66
N GLN A 125 -17.53 -1.04 1.64
CA GLN A 125 -18.99 -0.94 1.68
C GLN A 125 -19.55 -0.17 0.48
N LEU A 126 -18.97 1.00 0.16
CA LEU A 126 -19.36 1.83 -0.98
C LEU A 126 -19.22 1.05 -2.29
N LEU A 127 -18.08 0.37 -2.48
CA LEU A 127 -17.85 -0.49 -3.65
C LEU A 127 -18.88 -1.61 -3.73
N SER A 128 -19.08 -2.35 -2.63
CA SER A 128 -19.95 -3.53 -2.60
C SER A 128 -21.42 -3.18 -2.89
N LYS A 129 -21.86 -1.99 -2.48
CA LYS A 129 -23.20 -1.45 -2.74
C LYS A 129 -23.35 -0.80 -4.12
N GLY A 130 -22.25 -0.58 -4.84
CA GLY A 130 -22.26 0.14 -6.12
C GLY A 130 -22.49 1.64 -5.98
N GLU A 131 -22.22 2.22 -4.81
CA GLU A 131 -22.24 3.68 -4.61
C GLU A 131 -20.99 4.34 -5.26
N ILE A 132 -19.94 3.55 -5.45
CA ILE A 132 -18.74 3.85 -6.24
C ILE A 132 -18.34 2.60 -7.02
N ASP A 133 -17.58 2.79 -8.08
CA ASP A 133 -17.21 1.72 -9.01
C ASP A 133 -15.72 1.39 -8.98
N ILE A 134 -14.87 2.38 -8.66
CA ILE A 134 -13.41 2.25 -8.59
C ILE A 134 -12.90 2.93 -7.32
N CYS A 135 -12.01 2.28 -6.58
CA CYS A 135 -11.43 2.83 -5.37
C CYS A 135 -9.93 2.56 -5.26
N CYS A 136 -9.18 3.58 -4.84
CA CYS A 136 -7.82 3.41 -4.33
C CYS A 136 -7.88 3.05 -2.84
N THR A 137 -7.74 1.76 -2.51
CA THR A 137 -7.80 1.28 -1.12
C THR A 137 -6.88 0.07 -0.92
N ILE A 138 -6.84 -0.45 0.31
CA ILE A 138 -6.00 -1.59 0.67
C ILE A 138 -6.49 -2.85 -0.07
N GLY A 139 -5.72 -3.33 -1.04
CA GLY A 139 -6.02 -4.51 -1.86
C GLY A 139 -6.42 -5.76 -1.06
N PRO A 140 -5.67 -6.13 0.00
CA PRO A 140 -6.05 -7.21 0.91
C PRO A 140 -7.50 -7.14 1.44
N ARG A 141 -8.04 -5.94 1.70
CA ARG A 141 -9.44 -5.77 2.14
C ARG A 141 -10.41 -6.11 1.02
N GLY A 142 -10.09 -5.77 -0.23
CA GLY A 142 -10.85 -6.17 -1.42
C GLY A 142 -10.84 -7.69 -1.61
N ILE A 143 -9.69 -8.35 -1.43
CA ILE A 143 -9.58 -9.82 -1.51
C ILE A 143 -10.43 -10.51 -0.44
N VAL A 144 -10.43 -10.03 0.80
CA VAL A 144 -11.31 -10.57 1.87
C VAL A 144 -12.78 -10.43 1.45
N ALA A 145 -13.20 -9.23 1.04
CA ALA A 145 -14.58 -8.99 0.64
C ALA A 145 -15.01 -9.86 -0.54
N LYS A 146 -14.14 -10.05 -1.55
CA LYS A 146 -14.35 -10.96 -2.68
C LYS A 146 -14.58 -12.40 -2.22
N LYS A 147 -13.77 -12.90 -1.28
CA LYS A 147 -13.90 -14.25 -0.70
C LYS A 147 -15.20 -14.41 0.09
N GLU A 148 -15.71 -13.32 0.67
CA GLU A 148 -17.01 -13.26 1.36
C GLU A 148 -18.20 -13.06 0.40
N GLY A 149 -17.96 -13.00 -0.91
CA GLY A 149 -19.01 -12.91 -1.94
C GLY A 149 -19.42 -11.49 -2.32
N ALA A 150 -18.72 -10.46 -1.83
CA ALA A 150 -18.92 -9.10 -2.32
C ALA A 150 -18.51 -9.00 -3.79
N PRO A 151 -19.22 -8.20 -4.62
CA PRO A 151 -18.95 -8.08 -6.04
C PRO A 151 -17.75 -7.17 -6.32
N VAL A 152 -16.59 -7.47 -5.74
CA VAL A 152 -15.37 -6.66 -5.88
C VAL A 152 -14.19 -7.52 -6.34
N ASP A 153 -13.23 -6.89 -7.02
CA ASP A 153 -11.95 -7.51 -7.34
C ASP A 153 -10.82 -6.48 -7.30
N VAL A 154 -9.58 -6.96 -7.38
CA VAL A 154 -8.36 -6.16 -7.20
C VAL A 154 -7.48 -6.22 -8.43
N GLU A 155 -7.03 -5.06 -8.88
CA GLU A 155 -5.98 -4.89 -9.88
C GLU A 155 -4.70 -4.36 -9.20
N TYR A 156 -3.58 -5.05 -9.44
CA TYR A 156 -2.30 -4.78 -8.79
C TYR A 156 -1.42 -3.82 -9.58
N ALA A 157 -1.71 -3.59 -10.87
CA ALA A 157 -0.96 -2.68 -11.72
C ALA A 157 -0.83 -1.27 -11.11
N GLY A 158 0.41 -0.84 -10.91
CA GLY A 158 0.75 0.43 -10.28
C GLY A 158 0.43 0.50 -8.79
N GLY A 159 0.16 -0.61 -8.10
CA GLY A 159 -0.13 -0.58 -6.67
C GLY A 159 1.06 -0.07 -5.83
N LYS A 160 0.76 0.67 -4.78
CA LYS A 160 1.76 1.19 -3.83
C LYS A 160 1.91 0.26 -2.63
N LEU A 161 3.04 -0.42 -2.55
CA LEU A 161 3.38 -1.31 -1.45
C LEU A 161 3.95 -0.52 -0.27
N ALA A 162 3.50 -0.84 0.92
CA ALA A 162 4.08 -0.34 2.15
C ALA A 162 4.08 -1.44 3.24
N PRO A 163 5.14 -1.51 4.05
CA PRO A 163 5.18 -2.42 5.18
C PRO A 163 4.57 -1.80 6.44
N ASP A 164 3.91 -2.64 7.22
CA ASP A 164 3.88 -2.48 8.67
C ASP A 164 5.20 -3.00 9.25
N ASN A 165 5.80 -2.20 10.14
CA ASN A 165 7.12 -2.48 10.69
C ASN A 165 7.03 -2.94 12.14
N TRP A 166 7.83 -3.95 12.48
CA TRP A 166 8.24 -4.13 13.88
C TRP A 166 9.27 -3.06 14.23
N ALA A 167 9.09 -2.40 15.36
CA ALA A 167 10.02 -1.42 15.91
C ALA A 167 10.34 -1.76 17.36
N ILE A 168 11.55 -1.40 17.81
CA ILE A 168 12.00 -1.65 19.18
C ILE A 168 11.90 -0.33 19.94
N VAL A 169 11.07 -0.28 20.98
CA VAL A 169 10.96 0.93 21.84
C VAL A 169 12.24 1.10 22.65
N LYS A 170 12.73 2.34 22.71
CA LYS A 170 13.96 2.70 23.44
C LYS A 170 13.85 2.33 24.92
N GLY A 171 14.94 1.79 25.47
CA GLY A 171 15.02 1.44 26.90
C GLY A 171 14.36 0.10 27.28
N THR A 172 14.03 -0.75 26.30
CA THR A 172 13.57 -2.11 26.61
C THR A 172 14.61 -2.89 27.40
N LYS A 173 14.18 -3.58 28.46
CA LYS A 173 15.03 -4.48 29.26
C LYS A 173 15.17 -5.88 28.64
N ASN A 174 14.45 -6.16 27.55
CA ASN A 174 14.29 -7.50 26.98
C ASN A 174 14.86 -7.59 25.55
N LEU A 175 15.94 -6.84 25.24
CA LEU A 175 16.44 -6.71 23.87
C LEU A 175 16.81 -8.05 23.21
N GLU A 176 17.39 -8.99 23.97
CA GLU A 176 17.71 -10.33 23.47
C GLU A 176 16.46 -11.11 23.05
N ALA A 177 15.40 -11.08 23.87
CA ALA A 177 14.13 -11.74 23.57
C ALA A 177 13.45 -11.11 22.34
N VAL A 178 13.57 -9.79 22.18
CA VAL A 178 13.07 -9.08 21.00
C VAL A 178 13.75 -9.57 19.73
N HIS A 179 15.09 -9.71 19.70
CA HIS A 179 15.79 -10.23 18.52
C HIS A 179 15.42 -11.69 18.19
N LYS A 180 15.21 -12.53 19.21
CA LYS A 180 14.68 -13.89 19.05
C LYS A 180 13.28 -13.88 18.44
N PHE A 181 12.40 -12.99 18.92
CA PHE A 181 11.06 -12.81 18.36
C PHE A 181 11.11 -12.33 16.90
N LEU A 182 11.95 -11.34 16.57
CA LEU A 182 12.10 -10.88 15.19
C LEU A 182 12.54 -12.04 14.28
N SER A 183 13.49 -12.87 14.71
CA SER A 183 13.92 -14.06 13.97
C SER A 183 12.78 -15.04 13.75
N PHE A 184 11.91 -15.25 14.74
CA PHE A 184 10.72 -16.09 14.61
C PHE A 184 9.70 -15.48 13.65
N ALA A 185 9.42 -14.18 13.76
CA ALA A 185 8.38 -13.48 13.01
C ALA A 185 8.67 -13.38 11.50
N ILE A 186 9.93 -13.48 11.09
CA ILE A 186 10.34 -13.45 9.68
C ILE A 186 10.57 -14.84 9.06
N ASP A 187 10.31 -15.91 9.80
CA ASP A 187 10.41 -17.26 9.28
C ASP A 187 9.39 -17.49 8.15
N GLY A 188 9.84 -18.02 7.02
CA GLY A 188 9.00 -18.20 5.84
C GLY A 188 7.81 -19.13 6.07
N LYS A 189 7.99 -20.24 6.82
CA LYS A 189 6.89 -21.17 7.11
C LYS A 189 5.85 -20.51 8.02
N ILE A 190 6.30 -19.76 9.02
CA ILE A 190 5.39 -19.04 9.93
C ILE A 190 4.60 -17.98 9.17
N GLN A 191 5.27 -17.22 8.29
CA GLN A 191 4.59 -16.21 7.48
C GLN A 191 3.63 -16.80 6.46
N ALA A 192 3.93 -17.98 5.90
CA ALA A 192 2.98 -18.70 5.04
C ALA A 192 1.71 -19.07 5.80
N GLU A 193 1.82 -19.58 7.03
CA GLU A 193 0.64 -19.88 7.87
C GLU A 193 -0.17 -18.63 8.22
N LEU A 194 0.49 -17.48 8.41
CA LEU A 194 -0.18 -16.20 8.61
C LEU A 194 -0.93 -15.75 7.33
N ALA A 195 -0.29 -15.83 6.17
CA ALA A 195 -0.84 -15.41 4.88
C ALA A 195 -2.09 -16.21 4.46
N LYS A 196 -2.21 -17.47 4.92
CA LYS A 196 -3.41 -18.30 4.74
C LYS A 196 -4.63 -17.76 5.50
N ARG A 197 -4.41 -17.04 6.60
CA ARG A 197 -5.46 -16.53 7.49
C ARG A 197 -5.82 -15.08 7.17
N ILE A 198 -4.82 -14.28 6.82
CA ILE A 198 -4.99 -12.87 6.46
C ILE A 198 -4.25 -12.61 5.14
N PRO A 199 -4.89 -12.07 4.09
CA PRO A 199 -4.29 -11.98 2.75
C PRO A 199 -3.35 -10.78 2.60
N TYR A 200 -2.46 -10.57 3.57
CA TYR A 200 -1.36 -9.62 3.47
C TYR A 200 -0.11 -10.32 2.98
N GLY A 201 0.73 -9.57 2.27
CA GLY A 201 1.97 -10.08 1.71
C GLY A 201 2.95 -10.45 2.81
N PRO A 202 3.48 -11.69 2.82
CA PRO A 202 4.60 -12.03 3.69
C PRO A 202 5.82 -11.18 3.33
N SER A 203 6.61 -10.78 4.33
CA SER A 203 7.88 -10.09 4.13
C SER A 203 8.99 -11.02 3.67
N SER A 204 8.92 -12.30 4.00
CA SER A 204 9.83 -13.35 3.58
C SER A 204 9.39 -13.95 2.26
N GLN A 205 10.25 -13.85 1.24
CA GLN A 205 10.00 -14.50 -0.05
C GLN A 205 10.05 -16.03 0.06
N ASP A 206 10.68 -16.57 1.11
CA ASP A 206 10.66 -18.01 1.39
C ASP A 206 9.26 -18.52 1.77
N ALA A 207 8.34 -17.64 2.21
CA ALA A 207 6.97 -18.04 2.49
C ALA A 207 6.27 -18.65 1.26
N PHE A 208 6.60 -18.20 0.06
CA PHE A 208 6.01 -18.70 -1.18
C PHE A 208 6.41 -20.16 -1.51
N LYS A 209 7.44 -20.71 -0.87
CA LYS A 209 7.78 -22.14 -0.95
C LYS A 209 6.79 -23.03 -0.20
N HIS A 210 5.98 -22.43 0.68
CA HIS A 210 5.03 -23.11 1.57
C HIS A 210 3.57 -22.75 1.29
N LEU A 211 3.31 -22.05 0.19
CA LEU A 211 1.99 -21.66 -0.28
C LEU A 211 1.69 -22.37 -1.60
N SER A 212 0.47 -22.86 -1.76
CA SER A 212 -0.04 -23.29 -3.06
C SER A 212 -0.20 -22.09 -4.00
N ALA A 213 -0.28 -22.34 -5.30
CA ALA A 213 -0.55 -21.29 -6.29
C ALA A 213 -1.85 -20.53 -5.99
N ALA A 214 -2.89 -21.23 -5.50
CA ALA A 214 -4.16 -20.62 -5.14
C ALA A 214 -4.06 -19.72 -3.91
N GLU A 215 -3.24 -20.08 -2.92
CA GLU A 215 -3.01 -19.24 -1.73
C GLU A 215 -2.12 -18.03 -2.06
N ALA A 216 -1.16 -18.19 -2.97
CA ALA A 216 -0.18 -17.16 -3.30
C ALA A 216 -0.71 -16.09 -4.28
N LYS A 217 -1.61 -16.44 -5.21
CA LYS A 217 -1.99 -15.58 -6.35
C LYS A 217 -2.54 -14.21 -5.96
N ASP A 218 -3.24 -14.12 -4.82
CA ASP A 218 -3.91 -12.89 -4.36
C ASP A 218 -3.03 -12.09 -3.36
N LEU A 219 -1.85 -12.60 -3.02
CA LEU A 219 -0.90 -11.88 -2.16
C LEU A 219 -0.18 -10.82 -2.99
N ASN A 220 -0.13 -9.59 -2.48
CA ASN A 220 0.53 -8.47 -3.14
C ASN A 220 2.05 -8.65 -3.28
N THR A 221 2.70 -9.43 -2.41
CA THR A 221 4.13 -9.75 -2.52
C THR A 221 4.41 -11.03 -3.31
N SER A 222 3.40 -11.64 -3.95
CA SER A 222 3.62 -12.76 -4.87
C SER A 222 4.53 -12.35 -6.02
N PRO A 223 5.34 -13.24 -6.61
CA PRO A 223 6.26 -12.88 -7.68
C PRO A 223 5.61 -12.17 -8.87
N ASP A 224 4.36 -12.51 -9.20
CA ASP A 224 3.63 -11.91 -10.32
C ASP A 224 3.02 -10.56 -9.97
N ASN A 225 2.51 -10.38 -8.74
CA ASN A 225 1.93 -9.11 -8.32
C ASN A 225 3.01 -8.09 -7.93
N LEU A 226 4.12 -8.56 -7.35
CA LEU A 226 5.22 -7.69 -6.92
C LEU A 226 5.83 -6.90 -8.09
N LYS A 227 5.96 -7.53 -9.26
CA LYS A 227 6.50 -6.88 -10.49
C LYS A 227 5.60 -5.78 -11.04
N LYS A 228 4.32 -5.76 -10.67
CA LYS A 228 3.34 -4.78 -11.16
C LYS A 228 3.26 -3.54 -10.27
N GLN A 229 3.96 -3.54 -9.15
CA GLN A 229 3.80 -2.58 -8.06
C GLN A 229 5.12 -1.86 -7.76
N PHE A 230 5.06 -0.81 -6.94
CA PHE A 230 6.23 -0.07 -6.48
C PHE A 230 6.20 0.07 -4.96
N TRP A 231 7.37 0.27 -4.36
CA TRP A 231 7.50 0.48 -2.91
C TRP A 231 7.37 1.96 -2.57
N ASN A 232 6.60 2.25 -1.53
CA ASN A 232 6.57 3.57 -0.92
C ASN A 232 7.96 3.93 -0.37
N ASP A 233 8.49 5.08 -0.74
CA ASP A 233 9.78 5.56 -0.24
C ASP A 233 9.59 6.30 1.09
N ILE A 234 9.73 5.54 2.19
CA ILE A 234 9.60 6.06 3.56
C ILE A 234 10.68 7.10 3.85
N ALA A 235 11.88 6.95 3.29
CA ALA A 235 12.98 7.87 3.52
C ALA A 235 12.71 9.22 2.83
N TRP A 236 12.22 9.18 1.58
CA TRP A 236 11.79 10.38 0.87
C TRP A 236 10.64 11.09 1.60
N TRP A 237 9.62 10.37 2.06
CA TRP A 237 8.50 10.95 2.79
C TRP A 237 8.91 11.54 4.16
N GLY A 238 9.89 10.93 4.82
CA GLY A 238 10.44 11.39 6.10
C GLY A 238 11.54 12.45 5.97
N ALA A 239 11.99 12.79 4.75
CA ALA A 239 13.00 13.81 4.54
C ALA A 239 12.46 15.20 4.94
N VAL A 240 13.26 15.92 5.72
CA VAL A 240 12.92 17.24 6.27
C VAL A 240 13.36 18.33 5.29
N GLY A 241 12.43 19.18 4.87
CA GLY A 241 12.68 20.33 4.01
C GLY A 241 13.23 21.55 4.77
N PRO A 242 13.58 22.63 4.04
CA PRO A 242 14.09 23.87 4.64
C PRO A 242 13.11 24.56 5.61
N ASP A 243 11.82 24.25 5.52
CA ASP A 243 10.76 24.74 6.40
C ASP A 243 10.63 23.93 7.70
N GLY A 244 11.50 22.95 7.92
CA GLY A 244 11.52 22.09 9.11
C GLY A 244 10.45 21.00 9.11
N LYS A 245 9.67 20.87 8.04
CA LYS A 245 8.64 19.83 7.89
C LYS A 245 9.16 18.68 7.06
N THR A 246 8.74 17.48 7.39
CA THR A 246 8.87 16.33 6.49
C THR A 246 8.03 16.54 5.24
N ASN A 247 8.42 15.89 4.13
CA ASN A 247 7.58 15.86 2.93
C ASN A 247 6.15 15.38 3.25
N ALA A 248 6.00 14.40 4.16
CA ALA A 248 4.70 13.89 4.59
C ALA A 248 3.87 14.95 5.31
N GLU A 249 4.46 15.71 6.24
CA GLU A 249 3.77 16.80 6.95
C GLU A 249 3.35 17.91 5.98
N ALA A 250 4.26 18.35 5.10
CA ALA A 250 3.99 19.39 4.11
C ALA A 250 2.82 19.00 3.18
N GLN A 251 2.79 17.75 2.70
CA GLN A 251 1.72 17.30 1.81
C GLN A 251 0.42 16.98 2.56
N THR A 252 0.48 16.55 3.81
CA THR A 252 -0.72 16.39 4.65
C THR A 252 -1.44 17.73 4.84
N GLU A 253 -0.69 18.79 5.12
CA GLU A 253 -1.25 20.14 5.24
C GLU A 253 -1.81 20.66 3.92
N ARG A 254 -1.09 20.46 2.81
CA ARG A 254 -1.57 20.85 1.47
C ARG A 254 -2.85 20.10 1.12
N TYR A 255 -2.93 18.82 1.43
CA TYR A 255 -4.14 18.03 1.18
C TYR A 255 -5.33 18.52 1.99
N ALA A 256 -5.14 18.83 3.27
CA ALA A 256 -6.20 19.39 4.10
C ALA A 256 -6.77 20.69 3.49
N LYS A 257 -5.90 21.57 2.98
CA LYS A 257 -6.31 22.81 2.28
C LYS A 257 -7.01 22.51 0.96
N TRP A 258 -6.47 21.60 0.16
CA TRP A 258 -7.04 21.21 -1.12
C TRP A 258 -8.46 20.63 -0.98
N MET A 259 -8.69 19.83 0.06
CA MET A 259 -9.99 19.20 0.34
C MET A 259 -11.10 20.20 0.65
N VAL A 260 -10.78 21.35 1.26
CA VAL A 260 -11.77 22.38 1.62
C VAL A 260 -12.00 23.43 0.51
N GLN A 261 -11.11 23.50 -0.48
CA GLN A 261 -11.36 24.32 -1.68
C GLN A 261 -12.59 23.77 -2.40
N LYS A 262 -13.49 24.62 -2.89
CA LYS A 262 -14.56 24.16 -3.78
C LYS A 262 -13.93 23.80 -5.12
N GLY A 263 -14.09 22.54 -5.53
CA GLY A 263 -13.75 22.09 -6.88
C GLY A 263 -14.77 22.58 -7.90
#